data_AF-A0A846DRC2-F1
#
_entry.id   AF-A0A846DRC2-F1
#
_cell.length_a   1.000
_cell.length_b   1.000
_cell.length_c   1.000
_cell.angle_alpha   90.00
_cell.angle_beta   90.00
_cell.angle_gamma   90.00
#
_symmetry.space_group_name_H-M   'P 1'
#
loop_
_entity.id
_entity.type
_entity.pdbx_description
1 polymer ?
#
loop_
_entity_poly.entity_id
_entity_poly.type
_entity_poly.pdbx_seq_one_letter_code
_entity_poly.pdbx_strand_id
1 'polypeptide(L)'
;FFRLYRGDGNSDNAQFGGKGARLRTNLSMNLANTISPPTGTIQSANLSGGTLANPSARSDRRMFKVEVVQGPVGKTAPIRFSKQVYTVAYDQLSTKYQEIHKRGGRIVKITAV
;
A
#
# COMPACT_ATOMS: atom_id res chain seq x y z
N PHE A 1 0.04 -16.58 15.00
CA PHE A 1 -0.85 -17.73 14.74
C PHE A 1 -1.66 -17.57 13.44
N PHE A 2 -2.66 -16.67 13.37
CA PHE A 2 -3.56 -16.49 12.21
C PHE A 2 -2.90 -16.12 10.86
N ARG A 3 -1.61 -15.77 10.88
CA ARG A 3 -0.84 -15.51 9.66
C ARG A 3 -0.38 -16.80 8.95
N LEU A 4 -0.27 -17.91 9.67
CA LEU A 4 0.13 -19.22 9.16
C LEU A 4 -1.07 -20.16 8.99
N TYR A 5 -1.96 -20.19 9.98
CA TYR A 5 -3.17 -21.00 9.93
C TYR A 5 -4.28 -20.26 9.17
N ARG A 6 -4.80 -20.88 8.11
CA ARG A 6 -5.83 -20.31 7.21
C ARG A 6 -7.08 -21.20 7.12
N GLY A 7 -7.37 -21.97 8.16
CA GLY A 7 -8.45 -22.96 8.16
C GLY A 7 -8.03 -24.28 7.49
N ASP A 8 -8.92 -25.26 7.53
CA ASP A 8 -8.60 -26.66 7.23
C ASP A 8 -8.53 -26.98 5.73
N GLY A 9 -9.07 -26.09 4.88
CA GLY A 9 -9.00 -26.20 3.41
C GLY A 9 -7.72 -25.60 2.80
N ASN A 10 -6.71 -25.28 3.59
CA ASN A 10 -5.45 -24.66 3.14
C ASN A 10 -4.25 -25.54 3.50
N SER A 11 -3.22 -25.51 2.65
CA SER A 11 -1.93 -26.15 2.91
C SER A 11 -0.79 -25.14 2.73
N ASP A 12 0.40 -25.44 3.26
CA ASP A 12 1.56 -24.54 3.16
C ASP A 12 1.86 -24.09 1.72
N ASN A 13 1.54 -24.93 0.73
CA ASN A 13 1.73 -24.67 -0.69
C ASN A 13 0.50 -24.02 -1.36
N ALA A 14 -0.72 -24.29 -0.90
CA ALA A 14 -1.97 -23.81 -1.52
C ALA A 14 -2.43 -22.43 -1.00
N GLN A 15 -1.77 -21.89 0.02
CA GLN A 15 -2.14 -20.62 0.62
C GLN A 15 -1.84 -19.40 -0.28
N PHE A 16 -2.70 -18.38 -0.19
CA PHE A 16 -2.48 -17.06 -0.79
C PHE A 16 -1.10 -16.47 -0.40
N GLY A 17 -0.36 -15.97 -1.39
CA GLY A 17 1.03 -15.50 -1.23
C GLY A 17 2.11 -16.56 -1.50
N GLY A 18 1.74 -17.79 -1.87
CA GLY A 18 2.66 -18.82 -2.37
C GLY A 18 3.55 -19.44 -1.29
N LYS A 19 4.71 -19.98 -1.71
CA LYS A 19 5.65 -20.72 -0.85
C LYS A 19 6.67 -19.82 -0.11
N GLY A 20 6.51 -18.50 -0.21
CA GLY A 20 7.40 -17.55 0.42
C GLY A 20 7.26 -17.54 1.95
N ALA A 21 8.38 -17.33 2.65
CA ALA A 21 8.37 -17.28 4.10
C ALA A 21 7.63 -16.03 4.61
N ARG A 22 6.48 -16.25 5.27
CA ARG A 22 5.47 -15.22 5.59
C ARG A 22 5.81 -14.30 6.75
N LEU A 23 6.71 -14.74 7.63
CA LEU A 23 6.95 -14.12 8.93
C LEU A 23 8.39 -13.65 9.14
N ARG A 24 9.26 -13.72 8.11
CA ARG A 24 10.70 -13.42 8.26
C ARG A 24 10.95 -12.05 8.89
N THR A 25 10.50 -10.99 8.24
CA THR A 25 10.74 -9.61 8.72
C THR A 25 10.08 -9.36 10.06
N ASN A 26 8.80 -9.75 10.22
CA ASN A 26 8.04 -9.46 11.43
C ASN A 26 8.58 -10.23 12.64
N LEU A 27 9.06 -11.48 12.46
CA LEU A 27 9.73 -12.21 13.55
C LEU A 27 11.10 -11.61 13.88
N SER A 28 11.91 -11.29 12.86
CA SER A 28 13.23 -10.70 13.09
C SER A 28 13.16 -9.36 13.82
N MET A 29 12.12 -8.57 13.56
CA MET A 29 11.91 -7.25 14.18
C MET A 29 11.00 -7.30 15.41
N ASN A 30 10.54 -8.48 15.83
CA ASN A 30 9.55 -8.66 16.90
C ASN A 30 8.31 -7.74 16.74
N LEU A 31 7.80 -7.66 15.51
CA LEU A 31 6.64 -6.84 15.17
C LEU A 31 5.35 -7.65 15.25
N ALA A 32 4.28 -6.98 15.69
CA ALA A 32 2.94 -7.54 15.67
C ALA A 32 2.48 -7.84 14.24
N ASN A 33 1.74 -8.94 14.08
CA ASN A 33 1.16 -9.34 12.79
C ASN A 33 -0.31 -8.92 12.72
N THR A 34 -0.74 -8.44 11.56
CA THR A 34 -2.16 -8.16 11.29
C THR A 34 -2.95 -9.48 11.19
N ILE A 35 -4.10 -9.52 11.87
CA ILE A 35 -5.05 -10.64 11.80
C ILE A 35 -6.03 -10.34 10.65
N SER A 36 -6.07 -11.23 9.66
CA SER A 36 -6.99 -11.12 8.51
C SER A 36 -7.78 -12.41 8.35
N PRO A 37 -9.08 -12.35 8.00
CA PRO A 37 -9.86 -13.56 7.76
C PRO A 37 -9.25 -14.44 6.66
N PRO A 38 -9.37 -15.78 6.75
CA PRO A 38 -8.82 -16.70 5.75
C PRO A 38 -9.58 -16.66 4.41
N THR A 39 -10.87 -16.37 4.44
CA THR A 39 -11.78 -16.26 3.29
C THR A 39 -12.66 -15.04 3.47
N GLY A 40 -12.80 -14.25 2.40
CA GLY A 40 -13.54 -12.98 2.38
C GLY A 40 -12.92 -12.00 1.40
N THR A 41 -13.66 -10.97 1.02
CA THR A 41 -13.12 -9.85 0.23
C THR A 41 -12.01 -9.19 1.04
N ILE A 42 -10.77 -9.58 0.76
CA ILE A 42 -9.60 -8.91 1.27
C ILE A 42 -9.67 -7.51 0.64
N GLN A 43 -10.14 -6.51 1.39
CA GLN A 43 -9.67 -5.15 1.11
C GLN A 43 -8.18 -5.29 1.18
N SER A 44 -7.51 -5.23 0.02
CA SER A 44 -6.06 -5.31 -0.04
C SER A 44 -5.53 -4.31 0.98
N ALA A 45 -5.05 -4.83 2.11
CA ALA A 45 -4.16 -4.08 2.96
C ALA A 45 -2.99 -3.82 2.04
N ASN A 46 -2.99 -2.61 1.47
CA ASN A 46 -2.02 -2.15 0.52
C ASN A 46 -0.69 -2.14 1.28
N LEU A 47 0.01 -3.27 1.27
CA LEU A 47 1.38 -3.44 1.76
C LEU A 47 2.38 -2.83 0.76
N SER A 48 1.91 -2.00 -0.18
CA SER A 48 2.74 -1.01 -0.83
C SER A 48 3.26 -0.09 0.27
N GLY A 49 4.57 -0.01 0.44
CA GLY A 49 5.23 0.90 1.38
C GLY A 49 4.90 2.37 1.08
N GLY A 50 3.70 2.79 1.46
CA GLY A 50 3.17 4.13 1.38
C GLY A 50 3.04 4.64 2.80
N THR A 51 3.98 5.50 3.17
CA THR A 51 3.96 6.42 4.32
C THR A 51 2.62 6.46 5.05
N LEU A 52 2.60 5.92 6.28
CA LEU A 52 1.65 6.30 7.33
C LEU A 52 1.90 7.78 7.67
N ALA A 53 1.46 8.68 6.80
CA ALA A 53 1.32 10.08 7.15
C ALA A 53 -0.07 10.20 7.77
N ASN A 54 -0.14 10.15 9.10
CA ASN A 54 -1.26 10.73 9.83
C ASN A 54 -1.14 12.25 9.61
N PRO A 55 -1.92 12.89 8.73
CA PRO A 55 -1.87 14.34 8.63
C PRO A 55 -2.58 14.85 9.88
N SER A 56 -1.86 15.66 10.65
CA SER A 56 -2.34 16.34 11.84
C SER A 56 -3.80 16.79 11.66
N ALA A 57 -4.66 16.43 12.62
CA ALA A 57 -6.10 16.63 12.66
C ALA A 57 -6.51 18.12 12.58
N ARG A 58 -6.34 18.74 11.40
CA ARG A 58 -6.58 20.18 11.23
C ARG A 58 -7.40 20.58 10.02
N SER A 59 -7.76 19.66 9.13
CA SER A 59 -8.85 19.91 8.18
C SER A 59 -9.36 18.57 7.62
N ASP A 60 -10.59 18.64 7.07
CA ASP A 60 -11.49 17.60 6.56
C ASP A 60 -11.02 16.12 6.69
N ARG A 61 -11.82 15.32 7.40
CA ARG A 61 -11.55 13.89 7.71
C ARG A 61 -11.49 12.97 6.49
N ARG A 62 -11.80 13.47 5.29
CA ARG A 62 -11.86 12.68 4.05
C ARG A 62 -10.45 12.44 3.50
N MET A 63 -10.02 11.19 3.57
CA MET A 63 -8.73 10.72 3.03
C MET A 63 -8.92 10.11 1.64
N PHE A 64 -7.94 10.33 0.77
CA PHE A 64 -7.94 9.79 -0.59
C PHE A 64 -6.65 9.02 -0.86
N LYS A 65 -6.81 7.84 -1.46
CA LYS A 65 -5.71 7.07 -2.06
C LYS A 65 -5.56 7.47 -3.52
N VAL A 66 -4.36 7.94 -3.87
CA VAL A 66 -3.97 8.34 -5.22
C VAL A 66 -2.94 7.35 -5.74
N GLU A 67 -3.31 6.57 -6.73
CA GLU A 67 -2.42 5.65 -7.45
C GLU A 67 -1.81 6.36 -8.65
N VAL A 68 -0.48 6.41 -8.69
CA VAL A 68 0.31 7.11 -9.71
C VAL A 68 1.24 6.13 -10.40
N VAL A 69 1.33 6.23 -11.71
CA VAL A 69 2.39 5.62 -12.49
C VAL A 69 3.43 6.69 -12.82
N GLN A 70 4.66 6.49 -12.36
CA GLN A 70 5.77 7.41 -12.63
C GLN A 70 6.86 6.69 -13.42
N GLY A 71 7.19 7.25 -14.58
CA GLY A 71 8.35 6.84 -15.37
C GLY A 71 9.63 7.51 -14.85
N PRO A 72 10.81 6.96 -15.16
CA PRO A 72 12.08 7.59 -14.78
C PRO A 72 12.16 9.00 -15.34
N VAL A 73 12.45 9.97 -14.48
CA VAL A 73 12.67 11.37 -14.86
C VAL A 73 14.17 11.60 -14.95
N GLY A 74 14.69 11.81 -16.17
CA GLY A 74 16.11 12.11 -16.42
C GLY A 74 17.04 10.89 -16.48
N LYS A 75 18.35 11.11 -16.27
CA LYS A 75 19.44 10.11 -16.34
C LYS A 75 19.69 9.37 -15.02
N THR A 76 18.72 9.33 -14.11
CA THR A 76 18.88 8.71 -12.78
C THR A 76 18.22 7.34 -12.74
N ALA A 77 18.79 6.45 -11.92
CA ALA A 77 18.49 5.03 -11.81
C ALA A 77 16.98 4.67 -11.89
N PRO A 78 16.64 3.53 -12.51
CA PRO A 78 15.25 3.14 -12.74
C PRO A 78 14.46 3.12 -11.44
N ILE A 79 13.31 3.80 -11.44
CA ILE A 79 12.36 3.77 -10.33
C ILE A 79 11.95 2.31 -10.13
N ARG A 80 12.27 1.73 -8.96
CA ARG A 80 12.06 0.30 -8.66
C ARG A 80 10.58 -0.12 -8.67
N PHE A 81 9.66 0.83 -8.61
CA PHE A 81 8.22 0.61 -8.78
C PHE A 81 7.65 1.69 -9.69
N SER A 82 7.21 1.31 -10.87
CA SER A 82 6.47 2.21 -11.77
C SER A 82 5.16 2.67 -11.14
N LYS A 83 4.61 1.94 -10.16
CA LYS A 83 3.37 2.25 -9.45
C LYS A 83 3.64 2.71 -8.01
N GLN A 84 3.25 3.94 -7.68
CA GLN A 84 3.26 4.51 -6.33
C GLN A 84 1.84 4.80 -5.84
N VAL A 85 1.64 4.68 -4.52
CA VAL A 85 0.34 4.95 -3.87
C VAL A 85 0.56 5.98 -2.77
N TYR A 86 -0.17 7.08 -2.84
CA TYR A 86 -0.16 8.16 -1.85
C TYR A 86 -1.49 8.20 -1.11
N THR A 87 -1.45 8.42 0.21
CA THR A 87 -2.62 8.68 1.02
C THR A 87 -2.60 10.15 1.42
N VAL A 88 -3.59 10.93 0.96
CA VAL A 88 -3.60 12.40 1.04
C VAL A 88 -4.94 12.86 1.60
N ALA A 89 -4.91 13.87 2.49
CA ALA A 89 -6.12 14.54 2.96
C ALA A 89 -6.77 15.40 1.86
N TYR A 90 -8.08 15.64 1.98
CA TYR A 90 -8.83 16.45 1.00
C TYR A 90 -8.18 17.81 0.71
N ASP A 91 -7.73 18.53 1.73
CA ASP A 91 -7.16 19.88 1.56
C ASP A 91 -5.82 19.88 0.82
N GLN A 92 -5.07 18.78 0.91
CA GLN A 92 -3.76 18.64 0.26
C GLN A 92 -3.85 17.99 -1.12
N LEU A 93 -5.04 17.50 -1.52
CA LEU A 93 -5.24 16.76 -2.76
C LEU A 93 -4.87 17.58 -3.99
N SER A 94 -5.30 18.85 -4.05
CA SER A 94 -5.02 19.75 -5.18
C SER A 94 -3.51 19.99 -5.36
N THR A 95 -2.81 20.30 -4.26
CA THR A 95 -1.37 20.53 -4.26
C THR A 95 -0.61 19.28 -4.71
N LYS A 96 -1.00 18.10 -4.20
CA LYS A 96 -0.38 16.84 -4.61
C LYS A 96 -0.65 16.48 -6.06
N TYR A 97 -1.87 16.73 -6.54
CA TYR A 97 -2.23 16.51 -7.95
C TYR A 97 -1.33 17.29 -8.90
N GLN A 98 -1.11 18.58 -8.61
CA GLN A 98 -0.22 19.43 -9.40
C GLN A 98 1.25 18.98 -9.32
N GLU A 99 1.71 18.60 -8.13
CA GLU A 99 3.08 18.09 -7.93
C GLU A 99 3.34 16.83 -8.77
N ILE A 100 2.38 15.91 -8.82
CA ILE A 100 2.47 14.68 -9.62
C ILE A 100 2.58 15.00 -11.11
N HIS A 101 1.74 15.90 -11.62
CA HIS A 101 1.79 16.31 -13.04
C HIS A 101 3.08 17.04 -13.40
N LYS A 102 3.59 17.91 -12.53
CA LYS A 102 4.87 18.61 -12.73
C LYS A 102 6.05 17.63 -12.81
N ARG A 103 5.97 16.51 -12.10
CA ARG A 103 6.98 15.44 -12.14
C ARG A 103 6.77 14.43 -13.28
N GLY A 104 5.80 14.66 -14.18
CA GLY A 104 5.50 13.77 -15.30
C GLY A 104 4.83 12.45 -14.89
N GLY A 105 4.30 12.35 -13.67
CA GLY A 105 3.54 11.18 -13.22
C GLY A 105 2.13 11.19 -13.80
N ARG A 106 1.61 10.00 -14.17
CA ARG A 106 0.23 9.81 -14.61
C ARG A 106 -0.60 9.23 -13.48
N ILE A 107 -1.73 9.85 -13.14
CA ILE A 107 -2.63 9.36 -12.12
C ILE A 107 -3.54 8.29 -12.74
N VAL A 108 -3.57 7.10 -12.15
CA VAL A 108 -4.36 5.96 -12.63
C VAL A 108 -5.71 5.89 -11.92
N LYS A 109 -5.72 6.14 -10.61
CA LYS A 109 -6.92 6.00 -9.80
C LYS A 109 -6.88 6.91 -8.57
N ILE A 110 -8.02 7.51 -8.25
CA ILE A 110 -8.24 8.22 -6.98
C ILE A 110 -9.46 7.57 -6.32
N THR A 111 -9.31 7.17 -5.05
CA THR A 111 -10.40 6.52 -4.30
C THR A 111 -10.45 7.08 -2.89
N ALA A 112 -11.66 7.33 -2.37
CA ALA A 112 -11.83 7.64 -0.95
C ALA A 112 -11.44 6.42 -0.09
N VAL A 113 -10.86 6.69 1.08
CA VAL A 113 -10.44 5.66 2.07
C VAL A 113 -11.45 5.58 3.20
#